data_AF-A0A7X1FSQ5-F1
#
_entry.id   AF-A0A7X1FSQ5-F1
#
_cell.length_a   1.000
_cell.length_b   1.000
_cell.length_c   1.000
_cell.angle_alpha   90.00
_cell.angle_beta   90.00
_cell.angle_gamma   90.00
#
_symmetry.space_group_name_H-M   'P 1'
#
loop_
_entity.id
_entity.type
_entity.pdbx_description
1 polymer ?
#
loop_
_entity_poly.entity_id
_entity_poly.type
_entity_poly.pdbx_seq_one_letter_code
_entity_poly.pdbx_strand_id
1 'polypeptide(L)' 'MGEMIDKLKGAANTATGKARKAIGENTGDASLAAGGQAQEAKGRAQNLSGTIKGAFGNKI' A
#
# COMPACT_ATOMS: atom_id res chain seq x y z
N MET A 1 19.45 -3.91 -6.81
CA MET A 1 18.18 -4.17 -7.53
C MET A 1 17.02 -4.46 -6.54
N GLY A 2 16.71 -3.54 -5.61
CA GLY A 2 15.71 -3.79 -4.54
C GLY A 2 14.57 -2.78 -4.50
N GLU A 3 14.91 -1.49 -4.58
CA GLU A 3 13.93 -0.39 -4.42
C GLU A 3 12.81 -0.37 -5.47
N MET A 4 13.09 -0.72 -6.73
CA MET A 4 12.07 -0.72 -7.78
C MET A 4 11.06 -1.85 -7.58
N ILE A 5 11.52 -3.04 -7.17
CA ILE A 5 10.65 -4.19 -6.86
C ILE A 5 9.83 -3.89 -5.60
N ASP A 6 10.43 -3.26 -4.58
CA ASP A 6 9.73 -2.90 -3.34
C ASP A 6 8.68 -1.82 -3.56
N LYS A 7 8.99 -0.78 -4.34
CA LYS A 7 8.00 0.24 -4.75
C LYS A 7 6.87 -0.36 -5.57
N LEU A 8 7.17 -1.30 -6.47
CA LEU A 8 6.17 -2.00 -7.26
C LEU A 8 5.26 -2.88 -6.39
N LYS A 9 5.82 -3.61 -5.41
CA LYS A 9 5.04 -4.38 -4.42
C LYS A 9 4.18 -3.46 -3.55
N GLY A 10 4.69 -2.31 -3.13
CA GLY A 10 3.93 -1.30 -2.39
C GLY A 10 2.76 -0.75 -3.21
N ALA A 11 3.00 -0.45 -4.48
CA ALA A 11 1.96 -0.01 -5.42
C ALA A 11 0.90 -1.10 -5.66
N ALA A 12 1.31 -2.35 -5.83
CA ALA A 12 0.42 -3.49 -6.00
C ALA A 12 -0.49 -3.70 -4.77
N ASN A 13 0.07 -3.70 -3.56
CA ASN A 13 -0.73 -3.80 -2.32
C ASN A 13 -1.70 -2.64 -2.15
N THR A 14 -1.30 -1.43 -2.55
CA THR A 14 -2.17 -0.24 -2.53
C THR A 14 -3.32 -0.39 -3.53
N ALA A 15 -3.03 -0.89 -4.73
CA ALA A 15 -4.04 -1.16 -5.75
C ALA A 15 -5.02 -2.26 -5.32
N THR A 16 -4.53 -3.35 -4.72
CA THR A 16 -5.37 -4.42 -4.16
C THR A 16 -6.24 -3.91 -3.01
N GLY A 17 -5.70 -3.09 -2.11
CA GLY A 17 -6.46 -2.46 -1.02
C GLY A 17 -7.60 -1.58 -1.54
N LYS A 18 -7.31 -0.73 -2.55
CA LYS A 18 -8.32 0.09 -3.23
C LYS A 18 -9.39 -0.76 -3.92
N ALA A 19 -9.00 -1.83 -4.60
CA ALA A 19 -9.94 -2.74 -5.26
C ALA A 19 -10.87 -3.40 -4.23
N ARG A 20 -10.34 -3.91 -3.12
CA ARG A 20 -11.15 -4.47 -2.02
C ARG A 20 -12.07 -3.43 -1.39
N LYS A 21 -11.59 -2.20 -1.21
CA LYS A 21 -12.39 -1.08 -0.72
C LYS A 21 -13.56 -0.79 -1.65
N ALA A 22 -13.29 -0.60 -2.92
CA ALA A 22 -14.29 -0.30 -3.94
C ALA A 22 -15.31 -1.44 -4.09
N ILE A 23 -14.85 -2.70 -4.13
CA ILE A 23 -15.75 -3.86 -4.19
C ILE A 23 -16.62 -3.90 -2.94
N GLY A 24 -16.05 -3.75 -1.74
CA GLY A 24 -16.80 -3.79 -0.48
C GLY A 24 -17.83 -2.67 -0.36
N GLU A 25 -17.48 -1.45 -0.77
CA GLU A 25 -18.42 -0.33 -0.84
C GLU A 25 -19.57 -0.60 -1.81
N ASN A 26 -19.28 -1.24 -2.95
CA ASN A 26 -20.26 -1.49 -4.00
C ASN A 26 -21.14 -2.74 -3.72
N THR A 27 -20.65 -3.71 -2.95
CA THR A 27 -21.41 -4.90 -2.53
C THR A 27 -22.05 -4.75 -1.15
N GLY A 28 -21.83 -3.63 -0.44
CA GLY A 28 -22.31 -3.41 0.92
C GLY A 28 -21.57 -4.21 2.00
N ASP A 29 -20.38 -4.75 1.67
CA ASP A 29 -19.57 -5.55 2.58
C ASP A 29 -18.58 -4.65 3.34
N ALA A 30 -19.04 -4.14 4.48
CA ALA A 30 -18.28 -3.21 5.32
C ALA A 30 -16.95 -3.80 5.82
N SER A 31 -16.89 -5.13 6.04
CA SER A 31 -15.67 -5.82 6.45
C SER A 31 -14.64 -5.83 5.32
N LEU A 32 -15.08 -6.09 4.09
CA LEU A 32 -14.22 -6.06 2.91
C LEU A 32 -13.69 -4.63 2.66
N ALA A 33 -14.56 -3.63 2.82
CA ALA A 33 -14.20 -2.22 2.66
C ALA A 33 -13.16 -1.77 3.70
N ALA A 34 -13.41 -2.06 4.97
CA ALA A 34 -12.51 -1.73 6.08
C ALA A 34 -11.15 -2.46 5.95
N GLY A 35 -11.17 -3.74 5.56
CA GLY A 35 -9.95 -4.51 5.32
C GLY A 35 -9.11 -3.95 4.16
N GLY A 36 -9.76 -3.53 3.07
CA GLY A 36 -9.09 -2.87 1.94
C GLY A 36 -8.46 -1.54 2.34
N GLN A 37 -9.18 -0.73 3.13
CA GLN A 37 -8.71 0.56 3.62
C GLN A 37 -7.52 0.43 4.58
N ALA A 38 -7.54 -0.58 5.46
CA ALA A 38 -6.42 -0.92 6.34
C ALA A 38 -5.18 -1.40 5.56
N GLN A 39 -5.37 -2.23 4.53
CA GLN A 39 -4.28 -2.66 3.64
C GLN A 39 -3.68 -1.48 2.84
N GLU A 40 -4.52 -0.58 2.33
CA GLU A 40 -4.07 0.62 1.62
C GLU A 40 -3.24 1.53 2.53
N ALA A 41 -3.72 1.77 3.75
CA ALA A 41 -3.00 2.56 4.75
C ALA A 41 -1.64 1.94 5.11
N LYS A 42 -1.60 0.63 5.36
CA LYS A 42 -0.36 -0.11 5.64
C LYS A 42 0.62 -0.05 4.46
N GLY A 43 0.13 -0.25 3.23
CA GLY A 43 0.93 -0.16 2.01
C GLY A 43 1.53 1.22 1.81
N ARG A 44 0.73 2.28 2.01
CA ARG A 44 1.22 3.67 1.95
C ARG A 44 2.26 3.95 3.03
N ALA A 45 2.02 3.53 4.27
CA ALA A 45 2.95 3.75 5.37
C ALA A 45 4.30 3.06 5.13
N GLN A 46 4.29 1.81 4.63
CA GLN A 46 5.50 1.10 4.25
C GLN A 46 6.23 1.78 3.09
N ASN A 47 5.50 2.25 2.07
CA ASN A 47 6.10 2.93 0.93
C ASN A 47 6.72 4.27 1.35
N LEU A 48 6.07 5.01 2.27
CA LEU A 48 6.60 6.27 2.83
C LEU A 48 7.86 6.00 3.64
N SER A 49 7.82 5.05 4.58
CA SER A 49 8.97 4.68 5.41
C SER A 49 10.14 4.16 4.57
N GLY A 50 9.86 3.34 3.56
CA GLY A 50 10.86 2.86 2.59
C GLY A 50 11.46 4.00 1.76
N THR A 51 10.64 4.97 1.33
CA THR A 51 11.12 6.15 0.58
C THR A 51 11.99 7.05 1.45
N ILE A 52 11.61 7.29 2.70
CA ILE A 52 12.40 8.05 3.68
C ILE A 52 13.72 7.31 3.94
N LYS A 53 13.68 6.01 4.23
CA LYS A 53 14.88 5.21 4.49
C LYS A 53 15.80 5.11 3.27
N GLY A 54 15.26 5.02 2.07
CA GLY A 54 16.03 5.07 0.82
C GLY A 54 16.68 6.44 0.61
N ALA A 55 15.93 7.52 0.81
CA ALA A 55 16.43 8.89 0.64
C ALA A 55 17.53 9.27 1.65
N PHE A 56 17.43 8.80 2.90
CA PHE A 56 18.45 9.03 3.93
C PHE A 56 19.59 8.01 3.89
N GLY A 57 19.31 6.75 3.57
CA GLY A 57 20.30 5.67 3.51
C GLY A 57 21.24 5.76 2.31
N ASN A 58 20.84 6.43 1.23
CA ASN A 58 21.66 6.64 0.04
C ASN A 58 22.60 7.87 0.14
N LYS A 59 22.70 8.47 1.34
CA LYS A 59 23.48 9.70 1.61
C LYS A 59 24.70 9.49 2.52
N ILE A 60 25.20 8.24 2.62
CA ILE A 60 26.46 7.89 3.30
C ILE A 60 27.38 7.22 2.28
#